data_AF-A0A060CJ92-F1
#
_entry.id   AF-A0A060CJ92-F1
#
_cell.length_a   1.000
_cell.length_b   1.000
_cell.length_c   1.000
_cell.angle_alpha   90.00
_cell.angle_beta   90.00
_cell.angle_gamma   90.00
#
_symmetry.space_group_name_H-M   'P 1'
#
loop_
_entity.id
_entity.type
_entity.pdbx_description
1 polymer ?
#
loop_
_entity_poly.entity_id
_entity_poly.type
_entity_poly.pdbx_seq_one_letter_code
_entity_poly.pdbx_strand_id
1 'polypeptide(L)'
;MLHRTQAYGLNMDIMAAAGFSFYYLSWKLCSFLRTSENGYKLITSGAHLYNRPIISAETAVYIKRAFMTTPQKLKLTIDKLLASGVNQIVY
;
A
#
# COMPACT_ATOMS: atom_id res chain seq x y z
N MET A 1 16.51 -9.30 -11.79
CA MET A 1 16.34 -7.84 -11.57
C MET A 1 15.30 -7.64 -10.48
N LEU A 2 15.56 -6.73 -9.55
CA LEU A 2 14.70 -6.43 -8.40
C LEU A 2 13.58 -5.50 -8.86
N HIS A 3 12.31 -5.89 -8.71
CA HIS A 3 11.18 -5.18 -9.29
C HIS A 3 10.06 -4.98 -8.26
N ARG A 4 9.35 -3.85 -8.40
CA ARG A 4 8.15 -3.50 -7.62
C ARG A 4 6.94 -3.52 -8.53
N THR A 5 5.80 -3.96 -8.02
CA THR A 5 4.53 -4.01 -8.77
C THR A 5 3.38 -3.47 -7.95
N GLN A 6 2.40 -2.90 -8.65
CA GLN A 6 1.10 -2.50 -8.10
C GLN A 6 0.00 -3.13 -8.96
N ALA A 7 -1.00 -3.75 -8.34
CA ALA A 7 -2.15 -4.35 -9.04
C ALA A 7 -3.27 -3.32 -9.36
N TYR A 8 -2.92 -2.06 -9.64
CA TYR A 8 -3.87 -0.95 -9.73
C TYR A 8 -5.03 -1.23 -10.71
N GLY A 9 -6.27 -1.26 -10.19
CA GLY A 9 -7.49 -1.33 -11.00
C GLY A 9 -7.64 -2.58 -11.87
N LEU A 10 -6.78 -3.59 -11.68
CA LEU A 10 -6.82 -4.84 -12.44
C LEU A 10 -7.75 -5.84 -11.74
N ASN A 11 -8.62 -6.48 -12.51
CA ASN A 11 -9.44 -7.57 -12.02
C ASN A 11 -8.61 -8.86 -11.98
N MET A 12 -7.80 -9.00 -10.93
CA MET A 12 -6.88 -10.13 -10.75
C MET A 12 -6.78 -10.54 -9.28
N ASP A 13 -6.22 -11.71 -9.02
CA ASP A 13 -5.89 -12.14 -7.66
C ASP A 13 -4.72 -11.31 -7.11
N ILE A 14 -5.07 -10.34 -6.25
CA ILE A 14 -4.12 -9.41 -5.65
C ILE A 14 -3.18 -10.13 -4.67
N MET A 15 -3.63 -11.21 -4.02
CA MET A 15 -2.79 -11.98 -3.11
C MET A 15 -1.73 -12.77 -3.87
N ALA A 16 -2.12 -13.47 -4.94
CA ALA A 16 -1.19 -14.15 -5.82
C ALA A 16 -0.21 -13.17 -6.49
N ALA A 17 -0.71 -12.00 -6.93
CA ALA A 17 0.12 -10.94 -7.50
C ALA A 17 1.21 -10.45 -6.53
N ALA A 18 0.91 -10.38 -5.23
CA ALA A 18 1.89 -10.02 -4.21
C ALA A 18 3.06 -11.02 -4.12
N GLY A 19 2.81 -12.28 -4.47
CA GLY A 19 3.84 -13.32 -4.52
C GLY A 19 4.80 -13.21 -5.70
N PHE A 20 4.38 -12.68 -6.85
CA PHE A 20 5.25 -12.61 -8.03
C PHE A 20 6.33 -11.52 -7.93
N SER A 21 6.11 -10.51 -7.08
CA SER A 21 7.05 -9.39 -6.92
C SER A 21 8.01 -9.60 -5.75
N PHE A 22 9.26 -9.13 -5.91
CA PHE A 22 10.27 -9.20 -4.87
C PHE A 22 10.09 -8.11 -3.80
N TYR A 23 9.58 -6.94 -4.21
CA TYR A 23 9.22 -5.82 -3.34
C TYR A 23 7.82 -5.39 -3.71
N TYR A 24 6.80 -5.84 -2.99
CA TYR A 24 5.45 -5.42 -3.36
C TYR A 24 5.20 -3.99 -2.89
N LEU A 25 4.67 -3.15 -3.77
CA LEU A 25 4.21 -1.82 -3.44
C LEU A 25 2.72 -1.93 -3.13
N SER A 26 2.41 -2.12 -1.85
CA SER A 26 1.06 -2.01 -1.33
C SER A 26 0.50 -0.61 -1.61
N TRP A 27 -0.65 -0.61 -2.26
CA TRP A 27 -1.70 0.39 -2.30
C TRP A 27 -1.45 1.77 -1.64
N LYS A 28 -1.76 2.86 -2.36
CA LYS A 28 -2.33 4.14 -1.86
C LYS A 28 -2.77 5.02 -3.04
N LEU A 29 -4.06 4.92 -3.35
CA LEU A 29 -4.82 6.09 -3.79
C LEU A 29 -5.43 6.78 -2.55
N CYS A 30 -5.31 8.10 -2.52
CA CYS A 30 -5.92 9.03 -1.56
C CYS A 30 -7.20 8.56 -0.86
N SER A 31 -7.10 8.58 0.47
CA SER A 31 -8.18 8.63 1.46
C SER A 31 -9.29 9.65 1.12
N PHE A 32 -10.53 9.16 0.99
CA PHE A 32 -11.70 9.58 1.78
C PHE A 32 -12.98 8.84 1.34
N LEU A 33 -12.99 8.13 0.20
CA LEU A 33 -14.23 7.48 -0.28
C LEU A 33 -14.13 6.01 -0.72
N ARG A 34 -12.99 5.44 -1.14
CA ARG A 34 -12.95 4.03 -1.63
C ARG A 34 -11.59 3.31 -1.52
N THR A 35 -10.86 3.47 -0.43
CA THR A 35 -9.68 2.64 -0.14
C THR A 35 -9.89 1.92 1.19
N SER A 36 -10.37 0.68 1.13
CA SER A 36 -10.70 -0.12 2.32
C SER A 36 -9.43 -0.62 2.99
N GLU A 37 -9.40 -0.59 4.33
CA GLU A 37 -8.34 -1.21 5.15
C GLU A 37 -8.10 -2.68 4.75
N ASN A 38 -9.15 -3.33 4.24
CA ASN A 38 -9.14 -4.67 3.69
C ASN A 38 -8.17 -4.84 2.50
N GLY A 39 -8.04 -3.85 1.62
CA GLY A 39 -7.14 -3.92 0.46
C GLY A 39 -5.67 -4.05 0.88
N TYR A 40 -5.25 -3.25 1.86
CA TYR A 40 -3.90 -3.34 2.43
C TYR A 40 -3.68 -4.69 3.14
N LYS A 41 -4.71 -5.17 3.85
CA LYS A 41 -4.61 -6.42 4.59
C LYS A 41 -4.50 -7.64 3.66
N LEU A 42 -5.23 -7.64 2.55
CA LEU A 42 -5.11 -8.70 1.53
C LEU A 42 -3.71 -8.73 0.92
N ILE A 43 -3.16 -7.57 0.53
CA ILE A 43 -1.82 -7.46 -0.05
C ILE A 43 -0.74 -7.91 0.94
N THR A 44 -0.78 -7.40 2.18
CA THR A 44 0.19 -7.75 3.22
C THR A 44 0.09 -9.23 3.60
N SER A 45 -1.12 -9.80 3.62
CA SER A 45 -1.31 -11.24 3.84
C SER A 45 -0.75 -12.08 2.69
N GLY A 46 -0.95 -11.68 1.43
CA GLY A 46 -0.31 -12.31 0.28
C GLY A 46 1.21 -12.25 0.36
N ALA A 47 1.77 -11.07 0.66
CA ALA A 47 3.21 -10.91 0.85
C ALA A 47 3.76 -11.80 1.96
N HIS A 48 3.06 -11.93 3.09
CA HIS A 48 3.43 -12.86 4.16
C HIS A 48 3.36 -14.33 3.72
N LEU A 49 2.31 -14.75 3.00
CA LEU A 49 2.18 -16.11 2.48
C LEU A 49 3.30 -16.48 1.51
N TYR A 50 3.75 -15.53 0.70
CA TYR A 50 4.86 -15.72 -0.25
C TYR A 50 6.23 -15.34 0.31
N ASN A 51 6.36 -15.22 1.65
CA ASN A 51 7.63 -14.90 2.33
C ASN A 51 8.34 -13.67 1.75
N ARG A 52 7.59 -12.60 1.50
CA ARG A 52 8.15 -11.32 1.05
C ARG A 52 8.48 -10.47 2.28
N PRO A 53 9.77 -10.27 2.59
CA PRO A 53 10.18 -9.57 3.81
C PRO A 53 9.95 -8.06 3.74
N ILE A 54 9.80 -7.50 2.53
CA ILE A 54 9.66 -6.06 2.33
C ILE A 54 8.35 -5.79 1.60
N ILE A 55 7.48 -5.07 2.30
CA ILE A 55 6.16 -4.64 1.85
C ILE A 55 6.22 -3.12 1.83
N SER A 56 6.43 -2.59 0.64
CA SER A 56 6.45 -1.15 0.40
C SER A 56 5.03 -0.61 0.27
N ALA A 57 4.80 0.68 0.51
CA ALA A 57 3.55 1.34 0.12
C ALA A 57 3.79 2.72 -0.47
N GLU A 58 3.08 3.05 -1.54
CA GLU A 58 2.95 4.45 -1.95
C GLU A 58 2.20 5.23 -0.85
N THR A 59 2.58 6.47 -0.59
CA THR A 59 1.99 7.25 0.51
C THR A 59 1.76 8.69 0.09
N ALA A 60 1.06 9.45 0.93
CA ALA A 60 0.77 10.86 0.72
C ALA A 60 0.13 11.28 -0.63
N VAL A 61 -0.44 10.35 -1.40
CA VAL A 61 -1.21 10.70 -2.60
C VAL A 61 -2.55 11.30 -2.18
N TYR A 62 -2.81 12.57 -2.52
CA TYR A 62 -4.08 13.22 -2.26
C TYR A 62 -4.71 13.90 -3.48
N ILE A 63 -5.86 13.39 -3.94
CA ILE A 63 -6.56 13.93 -5.13
C ILE A 63 -7.26 15.24 -4.75
N LYS A 64 -6.97 16.32 -5.51
CA LYS A 64 -7.60 17.64 -5.34
C LYS A 64 -7.44 18.23 -3.91
N ARG A 65 -6.35 17.89 -3.20
CA ARG A 65 -6.06 18.39 -1.86
C ARG A 65 -4.69 19.04 -1.72
N ALA A 66 -4.27 19.79 -2.74
CA ALA A 66 -3.02 20.54 -2.70
C ALA A 66 -2.97 21.47 -1.46
N PHE A 67 -1.83 21.49 -0.78
CA PHE A 67 -1.54 22.33 0.40
C PHE A 67 -2.49 22.18 1.61
N MET A 68 -3.36 21.16 1.63
CA MET A 68 -4.28 20.91 2.75
C MET A 68 -3.81 19.79 3.70
N THR A 69 -2.67 19.18 3.39
CA THR A 69 -2.06 18.08 4.14
C THR A 69 -1.02 18.63 5.11
N THR A 70 -1.12 18.21 6.37
CA THR A 70 -0.13 18.55 7.39
C THR A 70 0.63 17.30 7.82
N PRO A 71 1.83 17.43 8.40
CA PRO A 71 2.56 16.29 8.96
C PRO A 71 1.72 15.49 9.97
N GLN A 72 0.87 16.13 10.78
CA GLN A 72 -0.03 15.41 11.69
C GLN A 72 -1.06 14.54 10.94
N LYS A 73 -1.65 15.05 9.84
CA LYS A 73 -2.56 14.25 9.01
C LYS A 73 -1.82 13.10 8.33
N LEU A 74 -0.60 13.34 7.84
CA LEU A 74 0.23 12.31 7.24
C LEU A 74 0.52 11.19 8.24
N LYS A 75 0.92 11.53 9.47
CA LYS A 75 1.19 10.58 10.54
C LYS A 75 0.02 9.61 10.73
N LEU A 76 -1.21 10.13 10.89
CA LEU A 76 -2.40 9.27 11.04
C LEU A 76 -2.59 8.31 9.88
N THR A 77 -2.36 8.75 8.64
CA THR A 77 -2.50 7.87 7.48
C THR A 77 -1.37 6.87 7.34
N ILE A 78 -0.17 7.18 7.85
CA ILE A 78 0.99 6.30 7.84
C ILE A 78 0.85 5.24 8.93
N ASP A 79 0.46 5.64 10.14
CA ASP A 79 0.23 4.73 11.27
C ASP A 79 -0.77 3.63 10.89
N LYS A 80 -1.83 3.98 10.12
CA LYS A 80 -2.78 3.00 9.57
C LYS A 80 -2.14 2.00 8.60
N LEU A 81 -1.24 2.45 7.74
CA LEU A 81 -0.53 1.57 6.79
C LEU A 81 0.40 0.61 7.54
N LEU A 82 1.16 1.14 8.49
CA LEU A 82 2.04 0.32 9.33
C LEU A 82 1.24 -0.73 10.10
N ALA A 83 0.10 -0.35 10.69
CA ALA A 83 -0.80 -1.28 11.38
C ALA A 83 -1.36 -2.37 10.45
N SER A 84 -1.51 -2.09 9.15
CA SER A 84 -1.96 -3.08 8.18
C SER A 84 -0.90 -4.13 7.82
N GLY A 85 0.38 -3.88 8.13
CA GLY A 85 1.51 -4.79 7.86
C GLY A 85 2.56 -4.26 6.88
N VAL A 86 2.44 -2.99 6.45
CA VAL A 86 3.45 -2.33 5.61
C VAL A 86 4.69 -2.01 6.43
N ASN A 87 5.89 -2.19 5.86
CA ASN A 87 7.14 -1.89 6.54
C ASN A 87 8.07 -0.92 5.81
N GLN A 88 7.83 -0.63 4.53
CA GLN A 88 8.58 0.35 3.76
C GLN A 88 7.64 1.42 3.21
N ILE A 89 7.88 2.68 3.57
CA ILE A 89 7.09 3.80 3.07
C ILE A 89 7.78 4.39 1.84
N VAL A 90 7.01 4.60 0.77
CA VAL A 90 7.42 5.33 -0.44
C VAL A 90 6.55 6.59 -0.50
N TYR A 91 7.19 7.75 -0.50
CA TYR A 91 6.51 9.05 -0.62
C TYR A 91 6.44 9.46 -2.09
#